data_AF-A0A941PJC7-F1
#
_entry.id   AF-A0A941PJC7-F1
#
_cell.length_a   1.000
_cell.length_b   1.000
_cell.length_c   1.000
_cell.angle_alpha   90.00
_cell.angle_beta   90.00
_cell.angle_gamma   90.00
#
_symmetry.space_group_name_H-M   'P 1'
#
loop_
_entity.id
_entity.type
_entity.pdbx_description
1 polymer ?
#
loop_
_entity_poly.entity_id
_entity_poly.type
_entity_poly.pdbx_seq_one_letter_code
_entity_poly.pdbx_strand_id
1 'polypeptide(L)'
;MTKPKLPPRIKVFRTTIGFTDWVVATSSQQAALEAWDVTQNLFATGEAAITEDPAAIKLALANIGKAVPLPKPRGKAAKKKR
;
A
#
# COMPACT_ATOMS: atom_id res chain seq x y z
N MET A 1 -15.04 28.09 -2.53
CA MET A 1 -15.91 26.90 -2.63
C MET A 1 -15.19 25.70 -2.01
N THR A 2 -15.27 25.54 -0.69
CA THR A 2 -14.64 24.42 0.00
C THR A 2 -15.61 23.25 0.00
N LYS A 3 -15.40 22.30 -0.92
CA LYS A 3 -16.18 21.06 -0.99
C LYS A 3 -15.99 20.28 0.33
N PRO A 4 -17.05 19.74 0.95
CA PRO A 4 -16.90 18.96 2.18
C PRO A 4 -16.06 17.72 1.87
N LYS A 5 -14.87 17.64 2.46
CA LYS A 5 -13.97 16.49 2.30
C LYS A 5 -14.51 15.39 3.21
N LEU A 6 -15.35 14.51 2.63
CA LEU A 6 -15.69 13.21 3.21
C LEU A 6 -14.42 12.58 3.82
N PRO A 7 -14.51 11.90 4.98
CA PRO A 7 -13.35 11.33 5.63
C PRO A 7 -12.58 10.52 4.59
N PRO A 8 -11.27 10.82 4.40
CA PRO A 8 -10.53 10.26 3.30
C PRO A 8 -10.61 8.74 3.37
N ARG A 9 -11.18 8.11 2.34
CA ARG A 9 -11.31 6.65 2.30
C ARG A 9 -9.90 6.08 2.25
N ILE A 10 -9.48 5.46 3.34
CA ILE A 10 -8.14 4.88 3.45
C ILE A 10 -8.06 3.74 2.44
N LYS A 11 -7.11 3.87 1.51
CA LYS A 11 -6.77 2.86 0.53
C LYS A 11 -5.40 2.32 0.88
N VAL A 12 -5.21 1.05 0.56
CA VAL A 12 -3.92 0.40 0.76
C VAL A 12 -3.27 0.29 -0.60
N PHE A 13 -2.14 0.95 -0.73
CA PHE A 13 -1.33 0.93 -1.93
C PHE A 13 -0.19 -0.03 -1.73
N ARG A 14 0.05 -0.88 -2.72
CA ARG A 14 1.19 -1.77 -2.81
C ARG A 14 2.06 -1.32 -3.96
N THR A 15 3.37 -1.34 -3.76
CA THR A 15 4.35 -1.15 -4.83
C THR A 15 5.47 -2.17 -4.71
N THR A 16 6.14 -2.49 -5.81
CA THR A 16 7.36 -3.30 -5.79
C THR A 16 8.53 -2.40 -6.12
N ILE A 17 9.40 -2.15 -5.13
CA ILE A 17 10.62 -1.36 -5.33
C ILE A 17 11.80 -2.32 -5.29
N GLY A 18 12.45 -2.51 -6.44
CA GLY A 18 13.52 -3.48 -6.64
C GLY A 18 13.04 -4.93 -6.44
N PHE A 19 13.24 -5.49 -5.26
CA PHE A 19 12.87 -6.88 -4.92
C PHE A 19 11.84 -7.00 -3.79
N THR A 20 11.54 -5.88 -3.12
CA THR A 20 10.70 -5.83 -1.93
C THR A 20 9.35 -5.23 -2.27
N ASP A 21 8.29 -5.91 -1.85
CA ASP A 21 6.95 -5.33 -1.86
C ASP A 21 6.82 -4.36 -0.70
N TRP A 22 6.33 -3.16 -0.96
CA TRP A 22 6.03 -2.14 0.04
C TRP A 22 4.54 -1.88 0.05
N VAL A 23 3.98 -1.71 1.24
CA VAL A 23 2.57 -1.38 1.43
C VAL A 23 2.43 -0.14 2.30
N VAL A 24 1.44 0.68 1.99
CA VAL A 24 1.12 1.89 2.76
C VAL A 24 -0.38 2.11 2.77
N ALA A 25 -0.93 2.43 3.93
CA ALA A 25 -2.33 2.83 4.08
C ALA A 25 -2.39 4.36 4.08
N THR A 26 -2.93 4.93 3.00
CA THR A 26 -3.08 6.37 2.86
C THR A 26 -4.43 6.74 2.25
N SER A 27 -4.73 8.02 2.30
CA SER A 27 -5.93 8.60 1.69
C SER A 27 -5.79 8.87 0.19
N SER A 28 -4.55 8.93 -0.33
CA SER A 28 -4.23 9.41 -1.67
C SER A 28 -2.94 8.78 -2.20
N GLN A 29 -2.85 8.60 -3.51
CA GLN A 29 -1.65 8.11 -4.21
C GLN A 29 -0.43 8.99 -3.92
N GLN A 30 -0.61 10.32 -3.88
CA GLN A 30 0.50 11.24 -3.59
C GLN A 30 1.09 11.01 -2.19
N ALA A 31 0.25 10.82 -1.18
CA ALA A 31 0.70 10.50 0.17
C ALA A 31 1.40 9.12 0.24
N ALA A 32 1.04 8.19 -0.65
CA ALA A 32 1.75 6.91 -0.74
C ALA A 32 3.16 7.08 -1.31
N LEU A 33 3.32 7.91 -2.35
CA LEU A 33 4.62 8.24 -2.93
C LEU A 33 5.52 8.96 -1.92
N GLU A 34 4.98 9.92 -1.16
CA GLU A 34 5.69 10.60 -0.07
C GLU A 34 6.13 9.62 1.03
N ALA A 35 5.27 8.67 1.42
CA ALA A 35 5.60 7.67 2.42
C ALA A 35 6.70 6.69 1.96
N TRP A 36 6.79 6.43 0.65
CA TRP A 36 7.89 5.66 0.04
C TRP A 36 9.15 6.49 -0.21
N ASP A 37 9.08 7.81 -0.01
CA ASP A 37 10.13 8.78 -0.39
C ASP A 37 10.50 8.68 -1.87
N VAL A 38 9.52 8.41 -2.73
CA VAL A 38 9.72 8.25 -4.17
C VAL A 38 9.18 9.47 -4.91
N THR A 39 10.08 10.16 -5.62
CA THR A 39 9.72 11.31 -6.46
C THR A 39 9.06 10.90 -7.78
N GLN A 40 9.32 9.67 -8.22
CA GLN A 40 8.74 9.10 -9.44
C GLN A 40 7.32 8.60 -9.22
N ASN A 41 6.44 8.82 -10.20
CA ASN A 41 5.07 8.33 -10.12
C ASN A 41 5.00 6.84 -10.48
N LEU A 42 5.23 5.98 -9.49
CA LEU A 42 5.18 4.51 -9.64
C LEU A 42 3.80 3.98 -10.09
N PHE A 43 2.73 4.79 -9.92
CA PHE A 43 1.40 4.42 -10.42
C PHE A 43 1.29 4.58 -11.95
N ALA A 44 2.03 5.52 -12.54
CA ALA A 44 2.01 5.74 -13.99
C ALA A 44 2.78 4.64 -14.75
N THR A 45 3.79 4.04 -14.13
CA THR A 45 4.57 2.93 -14.70
C THR A 45 3.93 1.55 -14.46
N GLY A 46 2.87 1.49 -13.64
CA GLY A 46 2.24 0.22 -13.24
C GLY A 46 3.00 -0.55 -12.16
N GLU A 47 4.03 0.04 -11.55
CA GLU A 47 4.80 -0.54 -10.45
C GLU A 47 4.07 -0.42 -9.09
N ALA A 48 3.11 0.49 -8.99
CA ALA A 48 2.24 0.66 -7.82
C ALA A 48 0.76 0.47 -8.18
N ALA A 49 0.04 -0.27 -7.33
CA ALA A 49 -1.37 -0.58 -7.49
C ALA A 49 -2.10 -0.51 -6.14
N ILE A 50 -3.42 -0.29 -6.19
CA ILE A 50 -4.27 -0.47 -5.00
C ILE A 50 -4.37 -1.98 -4.75
N THR A 51 -4.19 -2.39 -3.49
CA THR A 51 -4.38 -3.78 -3.09
C THR A 51 -5.51 -3.88 -2.08
N GLU A 52 -6.35 -4.90 -2.27
CA GLU A 52 -7.43 -5.26 -1.35
C GLU A 52 -7.06 -6.49 -0.51
N ASP A 53 -5.78 -6.89 -0.53
CA ASP A 53 -5.32 -8.05 0.21
C ASP A 53 -5.43 -7.80 1.73
N PRO A 54 -6.10 -8.69 2.49
CA PRO A 54 -6.35 -8.47 3.91
C PRO A 54 -5.07 -8.48 4.75
N ALA A 55 -4.00 -9.16 4.34
CA ALA A 55 -2.72 -9.15 5.05
C ALA A 55 -2.00 -7.81 4.86
N ALA A 56 -1.98 -7.30 3.63
CA ALA A 56 -1.48 -5.97 3.33
C ALA A 56 -2.29 -4.90 4.07
N ILE A 57 -3.62 -5.02 4.08
CA ILE A 57 -4.50 -4.08 4.80
C ILE A 57 -4.22 -4.09 6.29
N LYS A 58 -4.11 -5.26 6.93
CA LYS A 58 -3.84 -5.35 8.37
C LYS A 58 -2.50 -4.72 8.74
N LEU A 59 -1.46 -4.95 7.93
CA LEU A 59 -0.12 -4.42 8.16
C LEU A 59 -0.07 -2.89 7.94
N ALA A 60 -0.74 -2.42 6.89
CA ALA A 60 -0.81 -1.02 6.53
C ALA A 60 -1.70 -0.22 7.49
N LEU A 61 -2.82 -0.78 7.95
CA LEU A 61 -3.67 -0.17 8.97
C LEU A 61 -2.99 -0.09 10.34
N ALA A 62 -2.08 -1.03 10.66
CA ALA A 62 -1.27 -0.94 11.86
C ALA A 62 -0.25 0.22 11.79
N ASN A 63 0.11 0.67 10.59
CA ASN A 63 1.11 1.70 10.34
C ASN A 63 0.61 2.73 9.31
N ILE A 64 -0.49 3.41 9.65
CA ILE A 64 -1.11 4.41 8.77
C ILE A 64 -0.10 5.52 8.44
N GLY A 65 0.04 5.83 7.14
CA GLY A 65 0.96 6.87 6.66
C GLY A 65 2.45 6.48 6.65
N LYS A 66 2.81 5.26 7.08
CA LYS A 66 4.18 4.75 6.96
C LYS A 66 4.25 3.64 5.93
N ALA A 67 5.22 3.74 5.04
CA ALA A 67 5.57 2.64 4.16
C ALA A 67 6.17 1.50 4.98
N VAL A 68 5.53 0.33 4.91
CA VAL A 68 6.04 -0.88 5.55
C VAL A 68 6.42 -1.86 4.45
N PRO A 69 7.60 -2.48 4.51
CA PRO A 69 7.91 -3.58 3.61
C PRO A 69 6.93 -4.70 3.93
N LEU A 70 6.16 -5.14 2.94
CA LEU A 70 5.37 -6.35 3.03
C LEU A 70 6.36 -7.51 2.91
N PRO A 71 6.65 -8.26 3.99
CA PRO A 71 7.46 -9.44 3.85
C PRO A 71 6.69 -10.41 2.95
N LYS A 72 7.20 -10.65 1.73
CA LYS A 72 6.78 -11.82 0.95
C LYS A 72 6.94 -13.00 1.91
N PRO A 73 5.92 -13.83 2.15
CA PRO A 73 6.12 -15.02 2.95
C PRO A 73 7.18 -15.85 2.21
N ARG A 74 8.40 -15.89 2.76
CA ARG A 74 9.37 -16.95 2.47
C ARG A 74 8.69 -18.24 2.91
N GLY A 75 7.92 -18.84 2.00
CA GLY A 75 7.18 -20.09 2.14
C GLY A 75 6.56 -20.40 3.52
N LYS A 76 5.26 -20.09 3.72
CA LYS A 76 4.19 -21.02 4.22
C LYS A 76 2.99 -20.31 4.90
N ALA A 77 1.81 -20.86 4.60
CA ALA A 77 0.55 -20.93 5.38
C ALA A 77 -0.27 -19.62 5.55
N ALA A 78 -1.54 -19.50 5.17
CA ALA A 78 -2.64 -20.47 5.01
C ALA A 78 -3.56 -20.02 3.85
N LYS A 79 -4.17 -20.86 3.03
CA LYS A 79 -4.93 -22.06 3.38
C LYS A 79 -4.98 -22.99 2.16
N LYS A 80 -4.46 -24.20 2.33
CA LYS A 80 -4.69 -25.35 1.47
C LYS A 80 -6.20 -25.65 1.50
N LYS A 81 -6.90 -25.56 0.36
CA LYS A 81 -8.16 -26.28 0.17
C LYS A 81 -7.82 -27.44 -0.76
N ARG A 82 -7.60 -28.60 -0.14
CA ARG A 82 -7.69 -29.90 -0.80
C ARG A 82 -9.17 -30.23 -0.97
#